data_AF-A0A9P2G738-F1
#
_entry.id   AF-A0A9P2G738-F1
#
_cell.length_a   1.000
_cell.length_b   1.000
_cell.length_c   1.000
_cell.angle_alpha   90.00
_cell.angle_beta   90.00
_cell.angle_gamma   90.00
#
_symmetry.space_group_name_H-M   'P 1'
#
loop_
_entity.id
_entity.type
_entity.pdbx_description
1 polymer ?
#
loop_
_entity_poly.entity_id
_entity_poly.type
_entity_poly.pdbx_seq_one_letter_code
_entity_poly.pdbx_strand_id
1 'polypeptide(L)'
;MNIFSLIIVAIVGEAVWENLKMIWQKGKLCFDKVGSLIISIVLALDTGIDILALSGVPTRIPCIGIILTGIVISRGANFTHDIVCAINNIYQNSKNTVGKLDSKEDTNKSSPKL
;
A
#
# COMPACT_ATOMS: atom_id res chain seq x y z
N MET A 1 -17.57 10.24 4.61
CA MET A 1 -16.29 9.59 4.21
C MET A 1 -15.47 10.61 3.46
N ASN A 2 -14.23 10.84 3.90
CA ASN A 2 -13.29 11.71 3.19
C ASN A 2 -12.66 10.94 2.01
N ILE A 3 -12.20 11.65 0.97
CA ILE A 3 -11.53 11.03 -0.19
C ILE A 3 -10.32 10.19 0.24
N PHE A 4 -9.65 10.60 1.32
CA PHE A 4 -8.54 9.87 1.93
C PHE A 4 -8.94 8.47 2.42
N SER A 5 -10.08 8.35 3.09
CA SER A 5 -10.59 7.06 3.57
C SER A 5 -10.93 6.13 2.40
N LEU A 6 -11.47 6.67 1.30
CA LEU A 6 -11.74 5.92 0.07
C LEU A 6 -10.46 5.34 -0.52
N ILE A 7 -9.38 6.15 -0.58
CA ILE A 7 -8.08 5.72 -1.10
C ILE A 7 -7.48 4.62 -0.21
N ILE A 8 -7.55 4.77 1.12
CA ILE A 8 -7.08 3.73 2.05
C ILE A 8 -7.83 2.41 1.82
N VAL A 9 -9.16 2.46 1.74
CA VAL A 9 -9.96 1.25 1.51
C VAL A 9 -9.63 0.60 0.16
N ALA A 10 -9.40 1.39 -0.88
CA ALA A 10 -9.01 0.87 -2.19
C ALA A 10 -7.64 0.15 -2.15
N ILE A 11 -6.64 0.76 -1.50
CA ILE A 11 -5.30 0.17 -1.36
C ILE A 11 -5.35 -1.11 -0.51
N VAL A 12 -6.12 -1.09 0.59
CA VAL A 12 -6.33 -2.27 1.45
C VAL A 12 -7.00 -3.40 0.67
N GLY A 13 -8.04 -3.09 -0.11
CA GLY A 13 -8.72 -4.06 -0.95
C GLY A 13 -7.80 -4.72 -1.98
N GLU A 14 -6.96 -3.93 -2.65
CA GLU A 14 -5.97 -4.43 -3.60
C GLU A 14 -4.93 -5.31 -2.91
N ALA A 15 -4.42 -4.87 -1.76
CA ALA A 15 -3.44 -5.61 -0.97
C ALA A 15 -3.98 -6.98 -0.53
N VAL A 16 -5.25 -7.03 -0.09
CA VAL A 16 -5.95 -8.28 0.28
C VAL A 16 -6.12 -9.19 -0.92
N TRP A 17 -6.60 -8.67 -2.06
CA TRP A 17 -6.82 -9.46 -3.27
C TRP A 17 -5.53 -10.09 -3.81
N GLU A 18 -4.46 -9.31 -3.88
CA GLU A 18 -3.14 -9.79 -4.26
C GLU A 18 -2.60 -10.84 -3.28
N ASN A 19 -2.79 -10.65 -1.96
CA ASN A 19 -2.39 -11.65 -0.96
C ASN A 19 -3.10 -12.98 -1.16
N LEU A 20 -4.41 -12.92 -1.42
CA LEU A 20 -5.23 -14.10 -1.65
C LEU A 20 -4.79 -14.87 -2.89
N LYS A 21 -4.44 -14.16 -3.98
CA LYS A 21 -3.87 -14.76 -5.19
C LYS A 21 -2.49 -15.39 -4.93
N MET A 22 -1.66 -14.81 -4.08
CA MET A 22 -0.36 -15.40 -3.73
C MET A 22 -0.47 -16.68 -2.91
N ILE A 23 -1.50 -16.79 -2.05
CA ILE A 23 -1.78 -18.02 -1.30
C ILE A 23 -2.17 -19.16 -2.26
N TRP A 24 -2.86 -18.83 -3.35
CA TRP A 24 -3.28 -19.77 -4.38
C TRP A 24 -2.41 -19.65 -5.65
N GLN A 25 -1.16 -20.11 -5.59
CA GLN A 25 -0.31 -20.18 -6.79
C GLN A 25 -0.40 -21.55 -7.48
N LYS A 26 -0.87 -21.55 -8.74
CA LYS A 26 -0.78 -22.71 -9.67
C LYS A 26 -1.24 -24.05 -9.07
N GLY A 27 -2.34 -24.04 -8.31
CA GLY A 27 -2.91 -25.26 -7.71
C GLY A 27 -2.14 -25.84 -6.52
N LYS A 28 -1.10 -25.15 -6.02
CA LYS A 28 -0.40 -25.51 -4.79
C LYS A 28 -0.59 -24.40 -3.75
N LEU A 29 -1.08 -24.77 -2.57
CA LEU A 29 -1.12 -23.87 -1.42
C LEU A 29 0.30 -23.70 -0.88
N CYS A 30 0.79 -22.46 -0.85
CA CYS A 30 2.04 -22.12 -0.18
C CYS A 30 1.80 -22.09 1.34
N PHE A 31 2.10 -23.19 2.02
CA PHE A 31 1.95 -23.31 3.48
C PHE A 31 2.68 -22.21 4.25
N ASP A 32 3.82 -21.72 3.75
CA ASP A 32 4.55 -20.59 4.37
C ASP A 32 3.72 -19.30 4.40
N LYS A 33 2.97 -19.03 3.32
CA LYS A 33 2.11 -17.84 3.22
C LYS A 33 0.87 -17.98 4.08
N VAL A 34 0.31 -19.19 4.15
CA VAL A 34 -0.84 -19.49 5.04
C VAL A 34 -0.43 -19.40 6.50
N GLY A 35 0.76 -19.89 6.87
CA GLY A 35 1.28 -19.77 8.24
C GLY A 35 1.44 -18.30 8.67
N SER A 36 2.04 -17.48 7.81
CA SER A 36 2.11 -16.03 8.02
C SER A 36 0.72 -15.41 8.19
N LEU A 37 -0.25 -15.81 7.36
CA LEU A 37 -1.62 -15.28 7.41
C LEU A 37 -2.29 -15.53 8.76
N ILE A 38 -2.18 -16.77 9.25
CA ILE A 38 -2.78 -17.19 10.52
C ILE A 38 -2.14 -16.41 11.68
N ILE A 39 -0.80 -16.32 11.71
CA ILE A 39 -0.08 -15.59 12.77
C ILE A 39 -0.49 -14.12 12.78
N SER A 40 -0.65 -13.52 11.60
CA SER A 40 -1.01 -12.11 11.46
C SER A 40 -2.44 -11.80 11.88
N ILE A 41 -3.39 -12.70 11.58
CA ILE A 41 -4.77 -12.59 12.03
C ILE A 41 -4.84 -12.74 13.55
N VAL A 42 -4.10 -13.69 14.13
CA VAL A 42 -4.00 -13.84 15.59
C VAL A 42 -3.43 -12.58 16.23
N LEU A 43 -2.38 -12.00 15.66
CA LEU A 43 -1.78 -10.76 16.15
C LEU A 43 -2.73 -9.55 16.03
N ALA A 44 -3.49 -9.47 14.93
CA ALA A 44 -4.49 -8.41 14.75
C ALA A 44 -5.66 -8.54 15.75
N LEU A 45 -6.08 -9.78 16.07
CA LEU A 45 -7.08 -10.05 17.10
C LEU A 45 -6.54 -9.72 18.51
N ASP A 46 -5.29 -10.09 18.80
CA ASP A 46 -4.63 -9.82 20.08
C ASP A 46 -4.45 -8.31 20.33
N THR A 47 -4.04 -7.57 19.29
CA THR A 47 -3.86 -6.11 19.36
C THR A 47 -5.15 -5.31 19.22
N GLY A 48 -6.24 -5.92 18.73
CA GLY A 48 -7.50 -5.24 18.44
C GLY A 48 -7.40 -4.17 17.36
N ILE A 49 -6.37 -4.23 16.52
CA ILE A 49 -6.14 -3.23 15.46
C ILE A 49 -7.10 -3.45 14.29
N ASP A 50 -7.82 -2.40 13.91
CA ASP A 50 -8.69 -2.35 12.74
C ASP A 50 -8.32 -1.14 11.88
N ILE A 51 -7.69 -1.40 10.73
CA ILE A 51 -7.23 -0.37 9.78
C ILE A 51 -8.39 0.39 9.13
N LEU A 52 -9.58 -0.24 9.01
CA LEU A 52 -10.77 0.42 8.50
C LEU A 52 -11.36 1.37 9.54
N ALA A 53 -11.39 0.95 10.80
CA ALA A 53 -11.81 1.80 11.91
C ALA A 53 -10.84 2.99 12.09
N LEU A 54 -9.52 2.77 11.99
CA LEU A 54 -8.51 3.85 12.03
C LEU A 54 -8.68 4.85 10.89
N SER A 55 -9.11 4.39 9.71
CA SER A 55 -9.36 5.23 8.52
C SER A 55 -10.66 6.06 8.61
N GLY A 56 -11.43 5.90 9.68
CA GLY A 56 -12.73 6.56 9.86
C GLY A 56 -13.85 5.92 9.05
N VAL A 57 -13.69 4.65 8.65
CA VAL A 57 -14.74 3.84 8.05
C VAL A 57 -15.29 2.91 9.15
N PRO A 58 -16.37 3.30 9.85
CA PRO A 58 -16.95 2.45 10.87
C PRO A 58 -17.49 1.17 10.22
N THR A 59 -16.77 0.08 10.41
CA THR A 59 -17.14 -1.25 9.95
C THR A 59 -18.37 -1.70 10.74
N ARG A 60 -19.47 -2.02 10.04
CA ARG A 60 -20.72 -2.51 10.67
C ARG A 60 -20.52 -3.84 11.43
N ILE A 61 -19.44 -4.56 11.10
CA ILE A 61 -19.00 -5.80 11.75
C ILE A 61 -17.49 -5.65 12.05
N PRO A 62 -17.09 -5.32 13.29
CA PRO A 62 -15.69 -5.09 13.64
C PRO A 62 -14.80 -6.33 13.42
N CYS A 63 -15.35 -7.54 13.53
CA CYS A 63 -14.62 -8.77 13.23
C CYS A 63 -14.09 -8.83 11.79
N ILE A 64 -14.81 -8.26 10.82
CA ILE A 64 -14.36 -8.24 9.42
C ILE A 64 -13.16 -7.30 9.24
N GLY A 65 -13.18 -6.15 9.92
CA GLY A 65 -12.10 -5.15 9.82
C GLY A 65 -10.80 -5.66 10.42
N ILE A 66 -10.87 -6.35 11.55
CA ILE A 66 -9.71 -6.96 12.20
C ILE A 66 -9.12 -8.09 11.33
N ILE A 67 -9.96 -8.95 10.75
CA ILE A 67 -9.49 -10.02 9.85
C ILE A 67 -8.83 -9.43 8.60
N LEU A 68 -9.44 -8.43 7.95
CA LEU A 68 -8.83 -7.74 6.80
C LEU A 68 -7.47 -7.14 7.18
N THR A 69 -7.40 -6.54 8.36
CA THR A 69 -6.16 -5.95 8.86
C THR A 69 -5.09 -7.01 9.08
N GLY A 70 -5.44 -8.17 9.65
CA GLY A 70 -4.55 -9.32 9.75
C GLY A 70 -4.06 -9.82 8.38
N ILE A 71 -4.93 -9.84 7.36
CA ILE A 71 -4.54 -10.22 5.99
C ILE A 71 -3.54 -9.20 5.40
N VAL A 72 -3.78 -7.90 5.58
CA VAL A 72 -2.84 -6.86 5.13
C VAL A 72 -1.50 -6.97 5.87
N ILE A 73 -1.54 -7.14 7.20
CA ILE A 73 -0.35 -7.32 8.05
C ILE A 73 0.44 -8.56 7.63
N SER A 74 -0.23 -9.62 7.17
CA SER A 74 0.45 -10.84 6.69
C SER A 74 1.37 -10.63 5.50
N ARG A 75 1.24 -9.53 4.75
CA ARG A 75 2.29 -9.18 3.78
C ARG A 75 3.52 -8.56 4.43
N GLY A 76 3.39 -7.97 5.61
CA GLY A 76 4.47 -7.49 6.47
C GLY A 76 5.54 -6.73 5.72
N ALA A 77 6.73 -7.32 5.66
CA ALA A 77 7.90 -6.77 4.97
C ALA A 77 7.70 -6.57 3.46
N ASN A 78 6.89 -7.41 2.80
CA ASN A 78 6.59 -7.27 1.37
C ASN A 78 5.73 -6.03 1.09
N PHE A 79 4.72 -5.76 1.93
CA PHE A 79 3.91 -4.55 1.81
C PHE A 79 4.66 -3.29 2.24
N THR A 80 5.46 -3.38 3.31
CA THR A 80 6.32 -2.26 3.74
C THR A 80 7.35 -1.93 2.67
N HIS A 81 7.97 -2.94 2.05
CA HIS A 81 8.88 -2.75 0.94
C HIS A 81 8.19 -2.13 -0.28
N ASP A 82 6.99 -2.62 -0.66
CA ASP A 82 6.21 -2.08 -1.77
C ASP A 82 5.84 -0.60 -1.53
N ILE A 83 5.44 -0.23 -0.30
CA ILE A 83 5.16 1.16 0.09
C ILE A 83 6.41 2.03 0.04
N VAL A 84 7.52 1.58 0.64
CA VAL A 84 8.77 2.35 0.68
C VAL A 84 9.31 2.55 -0.73
N CYS A 85 9.27 1.53 -1.59
CA CYS A 85 9.64 1.63 -3.00
C CYS A 85 8.72 2.58 -3.78
N ALA A 86 7.41 2.57 -3.51
CA ALA A 86 6.46 3.47 -4.16
C ALA A 86 6.71 4.94 -3.76
N ILE A 87 6.90 5.21 -2.47
CA ILE A 87 7.22 6.55 -1.95
C ILE A 87 8.55 7.05 -2.54
N ASN A 88 9.58 6.20 -2.55
CA ASN A 88 10.88 6.56 -3.11
C ASN A 88 10.78 6.84 -4.62
N ASN A 89 10.00 6.06 -5.37
CA ASN A 89 9.76 6.33 -6.79
C ASN A 89 9.08 7.68 -7.01
N ILE A 90 8.06 8.01 -6.23
CA ILE A 90 7.36 9.30 -6.32
C ILE A 90 8.32 10.44 -5.99
N TYR A 91 9.12 10.31 -4.92
CA TYR A 91 10.12 11.30 -4.53
C TYR A 91 11.18 11.54 -5.63
N GLN A 92 11.72 10.46 -6.19
CA GLN A 92 12.73 10.55 -7.25
C GLN A 92 12.15 11.11 -8.56
N ASN A 93 10.90 10.79 -8.89
CA ASN A 93 10.24 11.32 -10.08
C ASN A 93 9.92 12.82 -9.93
N SER A 94 9.51 13.27 -8.74
CA SER A 94 9.38 14.70 -8.44
C SER A 94 10.71 15.43 -8.56
N LYS A 95 11.82 14.86 -8.05
CA LYS A 95 13.16 15.45 -8.18
C LYS A 95 13.64 15.54 -9.64
N ASN A 96 13.41 14.48 -10.43
CA ASN A 96 13.77 14.48 -11.85
C ASN A 96 12.91 15.45 -12.69
N THR A 97 11.66 15.68 -12.29
CA THR A 97 10.79 16.68 -12.93
C THR A 97 11.29 18.10 -12.64
N VAL A 98 11.65 18.40 -11.38
CA VAL A 98 12.21 19.70 -10.99
C VAL A 98 13.55 19.97 -11.67
N GLY A 99 14.49 19.03 -11.65
CA GLY A 99 15.80 19.21 -12.32
C GLY A 99 15.71 19.38 -13.84
N LYS A 100 14.65 18.86 -14.48
CA LYS A 100 14.37 19.03 -15.92
C LYS A 100 13.72 20.37 -16.25
N LEU A 101 13.03 21.00 -15.29
CA LEU A 101 12.53 22.37 -15.39
C LEU A 101 13.68 23.38 -15.25
N ASP A 102 14.58 23.17 -14.28
CA ASP A 102 15.76 24.02 -14.07
C ASP A 102 16.70 23.99 -15.30
N SER A 103 16.93 22.82 -15.90
CA SER A 103 17.76 22.70 -17.12
C SER A 103 17.12 23.28 -18.37
N LYS A 104 15.78 23.40 -18.43
CA LYS A 104 15.09 24.01 -19.58
C LYS A 104 15.08 25.53 -19.50
N GLU A 105 15.08 26.10 -18.29
CA GLU A 105 15.12 27.54 -18.07
C GLU A 105 16.47 28.15 -18.50
N ASP A 106 17.59 27.47 -18.25
CA ASP A 106 18.91 27.88 -18.72
C ASP A 106 19.05 27.82 -20.26
N THR A 107 18.46 26.81 -20.92
CA THR A 107 18.53 26.71 -22.39
C THR A 107 17.67 27.75 -23.12
N ASN A 108 16.54 28.19 -22.54
CA ASN A 108 15.66 29.18 -23.18
C ASN A 108 16.13 30.63 -22.97
N LYS A 109 16.95 30.89 -21.94
CA LYS A 109 17.53 32.22 -21.70
C LYS A 109 18.70 32.56 -22.64
N SER A 110 19.27 31.55 -23.33
CA SER A 110 20.44 31.72 -24.20
C SER A 110 20.14 31.75 -25.71
N SER A 111 18.88 31.70 -26.15
CA SER A 111 18.54 31.99 -27.55
C SER A 111 18.34 33.50 -27.73
N PRO A 112 19.17 34.18 -28.55
CA PRO A 112 18.99 35.60 -28.82
C PRO A 112 17.67 35.80 -29.56
N LYS A 113 16.88 36.79 -29.13
CA LYS A 113 15.76 37.32 -29.91
C LYS A 113 16.33 37.79 -31.26
N LEU A 114 16.10 37.01 -32.31
CA LEU A 114 16.20 37.49 -33.69
C LEU A 114 15.06 38.47 -33.96
#